data_AF-A0A2A5B552-F1
#
_entry.id   AF-A0A2A5B552-F1
#
_cell.length_a   1.000
_cell.length_b   1.000
_cell.length_c   1.000
_cell.angle_alpha   90.00
_cell.angle_beta   90.00
_cell.angle_gamma   90.00
#
_symmetry.space_group_name_H-M   'P 1'
#
loop_
_entity.id
_entity.type
_entity.pdbx_description
1 polymer ?
#
loop_
_entity_poly.entity_id
_entity_poly.type
_entity_poly.pdbx_seq_one_letter_code
_entity_poly.pdbx_strand_id
1 'polypeptide(L)'
;MNILQEHELMLKEDSPVYTSAQYEEEKASGDRKDDGSRKLLKLTPRHEEMIAMHLDGMRNKDIASAYQITDSTISIFLKDPLVLAVISEARVQNEARFASLYGKVVDVIEDSVNGAESIDIRLKGASLYLKEVGNKPVGERKTAEDVVQQIINMQINGDIVVKGA
;
A
#
# COMPACT_ATOMS: atom_id res chain seq x y z
N MET A 1 16.35 -19.81 3.02
CA MET A 1 15.23 -18.98 3.48
C MET A 1 14.90 -18.00 2.37
N ASN A 2 13.62 -17.82 2.07
CA ASN A 2 13.16 -17.09 0.89
C ASN A 2 13.11 -15.58 1.20
N ILE A 3 13.54 -14.72 0.27
CA ILE A 3 13.56 -13.25 0.43
C ILE A 3 12.15 -12.69 0.73
N LEU A 4 11.11 -13.40 0.28
CA LEU A 4 9.71 -13.11 0.59
C LEU A 4 9.34 -13.38 2.05
N GLN A 5 9.99 -14.34 2.73
CA GLN A 5 9.79 -14.59 4.16
C GLN A 5 10.47 -13.52 5.02
N GLU A 6 11.63 -12.99 4.59
CA GLU A 6 12.33 -11.92 5.32
C GLU A 6 11.57 -10.59 5.25
N HIS A 7 10.95 -10.26 4.12
CA HIS A 7 10.16 -9.03 3.97
C HIS A 7 8.82 -9.08 4.73
N GLU A 8 8.22 -10.27 4.87
CA GLU A 8 7.02 -10.52 5.67
C GLU A 8 7.32 -10.51 7.18
N LEU A 9 8.55 -10.88 7.58
CA LEU A 9 9.07 -10.74 8.95
C LEU A 9 9.43 -9.29 9.28
N MET A 10 10.04 -8.53 8.36
CA MET A 10 10.40 -7.12 8.57
C MET A 10 9.20 -6.19 8.70
N LEU A 11 8.06 -6.50 8.07
CA LEU A 11 6.83 -5.71 8.22
C LEU A 11 6.10 -5.95 9.55
N LYS A 12 6.51 -6.94 10.36
CA LYS A 12 5.88 -7.31 11.64
C LYS A 12 6.57 -6.75 12.88
N GLU A 13 7.80 -6.24 12.78
CA GLU A 13 8.62 -5.94 13.97
C GLU A 13 8.54 -4.48 14.47
N ASP A 14 8.08 -3.51 13.68
CA ASP A 14 8.18 -2.08 14.04
C ASP A 14 6.89 -1.42 14.56
N SER A 15 5.92 -2.22 14.97
CA SER A 15 4.77 -1.71 15.73
C SER A 15 4.51 -2.68 16.87
N PRO A 16 4.29 -2.23 18.11
CA PRO A 16 3.86 -3.14 19.17
C PRO A 16 2.54 -3.75 18.71
N VAL A 17 2.60 -4.98 18.20
CA VAL A 17 1.45 -5.76 17.77
C VAL A 17 0.75 -6.18 19.05
N TYR A 18 -0.02 -5.26 19.62
CA TYR A 18 -0.96 -5.58 20.67
C TYR A 18 -1.97 -6.56 20.07
N THR A 19 -1.85 -7.82 20.46
CA THR A 19 -2.89 -8.79 20.13
C THR A 19 -4.15 -8.40 20.90
N SER A 20 -5.32 -8.48 20.26
CA SER A 20 -6.60 -8.05 20.85
C SER A 20 -6.85 -8.71 22.22
N ALA A 21 -6.38 -9.94 22.41
CA ALA A 21 -6.43 -10.68 23.67
C ALA A 21 -5.60 -10.02 24.79
N GLN A 22 -4.34 -9.64 24.50
CA GLN A 22 -3.49 -8.95 25.47
C GLN A 22 -4.09 -7.60 25.90
N TYR A 23 -4.68 -6.87 24.96
CA TYR A 23 -5.33 -5.60 25.26
C TYR A 23 -6.52 -5.76 26.21
N GLU A 24 -7.33 -6.79 26.03
CA GLU A 24 -8.48 -7.08 26.89
C GLU A 24 -8.06 -7.50 28.30
N GLU A 25 -6.99 -8.27 28.42
CA GLU A 25 -6.39 -8.65 29.71
C GLU A 25 -5.84 -7.42 30.45
N GLU A 26 -5.02 -6.61 29.79
CA GLU A 26 -4.44 -5.37 30.33
C GLU A 26 -5.52 -4.32 30.69
N LYS A 27 -6.63 -4.35 29.96
CA LYS A 27 -7.82 -3.53 30.24
C LYS A 27 -8.54 -3.99 31.49
N ALA A 28 -8.64 -5.31 31.72
CA ALA A 28 -9.28 -5.89 32.89
C ALA A 28 -8.43 -5.71 34.17
N SER A 29 -7.10 -5.78 34.04
CA SER A 29 -6.14 -5.51 35.13
C SER A 29 -6.02 -4.02 35.49
N GLY A 30 -6.46 -3.12 34.58
CA GLY A 30 -6.39 -1.68 34.78
C GLY A 30 -5.03 -1.08 34.47
N ASP A 31 -4.21 -1.80 33.71
CA ASP A 31 -2.86 -1.39 33.34
C ASP A 31 -2.87 -0.11 32.49
N ARG A 32 -1.91 0.76 32.77
CA ARG A 32 -1.72 2.01 32.03
C ARG A 32 -0.88 1.75 30.79
N LYS A 33 -1.03 2.62 29.79
CA LYS A 33 -0.08 2.68 28.68
C LYS A 33 1.28 3.19 29.17
N ASP A 34 2.31 3.07 28.34
CA ASP A 34 3.67 3.57 28.63
C ASP A 34 3.71 5.07 28.95
N ASP A 35 2.71 5.83 28.49
CA ASP A 35 2.53 7.26 28.76
C ASP A 35 1.70 7.56 30.04
N GLY A 36 1.28 6.55 30.79
CA GLY A 36 0.47 6.66 32.00
C GLY A 36 -1.04 6.87 31.75
N SER A 37 -1.46 7.02 30.49
CA SER A 37 -2.87 7.18 30.13
C SER A 37 -3.66 5.86 30.25
N ARG A 38 -4.98 5.97 30.38
CA ARG A 38 -5.86 4.79 30.38
C ARG A 38 -6.06 4.32 28.93
N LYS A 39 -6.00 3.01 28.72
CA LYS A 39 -6.42 2.36 27.47
C LYS A 39 -7.90 2.64 27.21
N LEU A 40 -8.27 2.87 25.94
CA LEU A 40 -9.66 3.07 25.55
C LEU A 40 -10.49 1.81 25.83
N LEU A 41 -11.59 1.94 26.56
CA LEU A 41 -12.44 0.78 26.84
C LEU A 41 -13.28 0.38 25.63
N LYS A 42 -13.68 1.37 24.84
CA LYS A 42 -14.52 1.21 23.64
C LYS A 42 -14.34 2.41 22.72
N LEU A 43 -14.56 2.19 21.43
CA LEU A 43 -14.75 3.28 20.49
C LEU A 43 -16.13 3.89 20.72
N THR A 44 -16.17 5.22 20.71
CA THR A 44 -17.41 5.99 20.77
C THR A 44 -17.65 6.57 19.38
N PRO A 45 -18.87 7.01 19.04
CA PRO A 45 -19.14 7.62 17.73
C PRO A 45 -18.18 8.78 17.39
N ARG A 46 -17.81 9.56 18.41
CA ARG A 46 -16.81 10.64 18.28
C ARG A 46 -15.42 10.11 17.90
N HIS A 47 -15.02 8.96 18.45
CA HIS A 47 -13.75 8.31 18.09
C HIS A 47 -13.77 7.83 16.65
N GLU A 48 -14.87 7.19 16.22
CA GLU A 48 -15.04 6.71 14.85
C GLU A 48 -14.98 7.86 13.84
N GLU A 49 -15.63 8.98 14.15
CA GLU A 49 -15.60 10.17 13.29
C GLU A 49 -14.18 10.77 13.20
N MET A 50 -13.43 10.84 14.30
CA MET A 50 -12.02 11.26 14.28
C MET A 50 -11.14 10.30 13.46
N ILE A 51 -11.39 8.99 13.54
CA ILE A 51 -10.67 7.98 12.74
C ILE A 51 -11.00 8.15 11.26
N ALA A 52 -12.27 8.35 10.91
CA ALA A 52 -12.69 8.59 9.54
C ALA A 52 -11.99 9.84 8.95
N MET A 53 -11.96 10.95 9.70
CA MET A 53 -11.24 12.15 9.27
C MET A 53 -9.75 11.90 9.04
N HIS A 54 -9.13 11.06 9.86
CA HIS A 54 -7.73 10.68 9.68
C HIS A 54 -7.52 9.82 8.42
N LEU A 55 -8.42 8.86 8.16
CA LEU A 55 -8.39 8.01 6.97
C LEU A 55 -8.63 8.81 5.67
N ASP A 56 -9.40 9.90 5.75
CA ASP A 56 -9.60 10.86 4.65
C ASP A 56 -8.37 11.76 4.41
N GLY A 57 -7.32 11.63 5.21
CA GLY A 57 -6.07 12.37 5.06
C GLY A 57 -6.04 13.74 5.72
N MET A 58 -6.98 14.05 6.63
CA MET A 58 -6.92 15.28 7.42
C MET A 58 -5.72 15.27 8.37
N ARG A 59 -5.08 16.43 8.54
CA ARG A 59 -3.95 16.56 9.46
C ARG A 59 -4.45 16.55 10.90
N ASN A 60 -3.64 16.04 11.82
CA ASN A 60 -3.99 15.98 13.24
C ASN A 60 -4.39 17.35 13.81
N LYS A 61 -3.75 18.45 13.35
CA LYS A 61 -4.10 19.83 13.71
C LYS A 61 -5.52 20.23 13.30
N ASP A 62 -5.98 19.77 12.14
CA ASP A 62 -7.30 20.11 11.60
C ASP A 62 -8.38 19.34 12.37
N ILE A 63 -8.14 18.06 12.65
CA ILE A 63 -9.01 17.23 13.49
C ILE A 63 -9.06 17.81 14.91
N ALA A 64 -7.91 18.17 15.48
CA ALA A 64 -7.82 18.80 16.80
C ALA A 64 -8.66 20.09 16.88
N SER A 65 -8.60 20.93 15.84
CA SER A 65 -9.40 22.15 15.73
C SER A 65 -10.90 21.86 15.69
N ALA A 66 -11.33 20.90 14.86
CA ALA A 66 -12.74 20.50 14.74
C ALA A 66 -13.35 20.02 16.07
N TYR A 67 -12.55 19.33 16.89
CA TYR A 67 -13.00 18.75 18.16
C TYR A 67 -12.61 19.54 19.41
N GLN A 68 -11.99 20.72 19.25
CA GLN A 68 -11.52 21.57 20.36
C GLN A 68 -10.62 20.82 21.35
N ILE A 69 -9.73 19.97 20.84
CA ILE A 69 -8.74 19.22 21.61
C ILE A 69 -7.32 19.56 21.13
N THR A 70 -6.30 19.10 21.86
CA THR A 70 -4.91 19.35 21.45
C THR A 70 -4.45 18.38 20.37
N ASP A 71 -3.55 18.83 19.51
CA ASP A 71 -2.86 18.00 18.49
C ASP A 71 -2.13 16.80 19.12
N SER A 72 -1.55 17.01 20.31
CA SER A 72 -0.94 15.94 21.10
C SER A 72 -1.95 14.87 21.52
N THR A 73 -3.19 15.26 21.86
CA THR A 73 -4.25 14.32 22.24
C THR A 73 -4.68 13.46 21.05
N ILE A 74 -4.83 14.04 19.86
CA ILE A 74 -5.09 13.27 18.63
C ILE A 74 -3.95 12.28 18.36
N SER A 75 -2.71 12.74 18.51
CA SER A 75 -1.53 11.90 18.25
C SER A 75 -1.43 10.71 19.22
N ILE A 76 -1.81 10.89 20.49
CA ILE A 76 -1.90 9.81 21.48
C ILE A 76 -3.09 8.88 21.19
N PHE A 77 -4.22 9.46 20.79
CA PHE A 77 -5.43 8.72 20.43
C PHE A 77 -5.19 7.78 19.24
N LEU A 78 -4.55 8.27 18.17
CA LEU A 78 -4.25 7.46 16.97
C LEU A 78 -3.25 6.33 17.22
N LYS A 79 -2.48 6.40 18.31
CA LYS A 79 -1.57 5.33 18.75
C LYS A 79 -2.24 4.31 19.67
N ASP A 80 -3.53 4.47 20.01
CA ASP A 80 -4.24 3.47 20.81
C ASP A 80 -4.38 2.15 20.02
N PRO A 81 -4.11 0.98 20.63
CA PRO A 81 -4.25 -0.31 19.96
C PRO A 81 -5.60 -0.55 19.30
N LEU A 82 -6.71 -0.11 19.92
CA LEU A 82 -8.04 -0.26 19.32
C LEU A 82 -8.20 0.59 18.06
N VAL A 83 -7.63 1.79 18.08
CA VAL A 83 -7.68 2.70 16.93
C VAL A 83 -6.81 2.16 15.80
N LEU A 84 -5.61 1.68 16.12
CA LEU A 84 -4.71 1.05 15.16
C LEU A 84 -5.33 -0.20 14.52
N ALA A 85 -6.05 -1.01 15.29
CA ALA A 85 -6.78 -2.17 14.76
C ALA A 85 -7.78 -1.75 13.67
N VAL A 86 -8.61 -0.74 13.95
CA VAL A 86 -9.59 -0.21 12.97
C VAL A 86 -8.90 0.38 11.74
N ILE A 87 -7.82 1.16 11.93
CA ILE A 87 -7.05 1.72 10.81
C ILE A 87 -6.44 0.60 9.96
N SER A 88 -5.92 -0.47 10.58
CA SER A 88 -5.34 -1.60 9.86
C SER A 88 -6.38 -2.34 9.04
N GLU A 89 -7.58 -2.54 9.58
CA GLU A 89 -8.69 -3.17 8.87
C GLU A 89 -9.12 -2.32 7.67
N ALA A 90 -9.27 -1.01 7.86
CA ALA A 90 -9.58 -0.07 6.79
C ALA A 90 -8.51 -0.07 5.69
N ARG A 91 -7.22 -0.18 6.08
CA ARG A 91 -6.12 -0.31 5.12
C ARG A 91 -6.23 -1.59 4.30
N VAL A 92 -6.49 -2.74 4.92
CA VAL A 92 -6.66 -4.02 4.22
C VAL A 92 -7.83 -3.95 3.23
N GLN A 93 -8.95 -3.35 3.65
CA GLN A 93 -10.12 -3.16 2.77
C GLN A 93 -9.79 -2.22 1.59
N ASN A 94 -9.08 -1.13 1.84
CA ASN A 94 -8.66 -0.20 0.79
C ASN A 94 -7.64 -0.82 -0.17
N GLU A 95 -6.72 -1.64 0.32
CA GLU A 95 -5.76 -2.38 -0.49
C GLU A 95 -6.46 -3.42 -1.37
N ALA A 96 -7.42 -4.17 -0.83
CA ALA A 96 -8.26 -5.08 -1.61
C ALA A 96 -9.07 -4.32 -2.67
N ARG A 97 -9.61 -3.14 -2.34
CA ARG A 97 -10.32 -2.29 -3.30
C ARG A 97 -9.37 -1.79 -4.39
N PHE A 98 -8.16 -1.35 -4.05
CA PHE A 98 -7.17 -0.92 -5.02
C PHE A 98 -6.73 -2.06 -5.93
N ALA A 99 -6.49 -3.26 -5.38
CA ALA A 99 -6.18 -4.47 -6.14
C ALA A 99 -7.31 -4.82 -7.14
N SER A 100 -8.58 -4.66 -6.73
CA SER A 100 -9.72 -4.87 -7.64
C SER A 100 -9.79 -3.84 -8.78
N LEU A 101 -9.31 -2.62 -8.53
CA LEU A 101 -9.25 -1.56 -9.54
C LEU A 101 -8.05 -1.71 -10.48
N TYR A 102 -7.01 -2.45 -10.08
CA TYR A 102 -5.83 -2.67 -10.89
C TYR A 102 -6.17 -3.25 -12.27
N GLY A 103 -7.10 -4.21 -12.34
CA GLY A 103 -7.58 -4.75 -13.61
C GLY A 103 -8.13 -3.66 -14.53
N LYS A 104 -8.97 -2.76 -14.00
CA LYS A 104 -9.52 -1.63 -14.77
C LYS A 104 -8.44 -0.64 -15.22
N VAL A 105 -7.40 -0.44 -14.41
CA VAL A 105 -6.26 0.41 -14.79
C VAL A 105 -5.49 -0.21 -15.96
N VAL A 106 -5.28 -1.53 -15.93
CA VAL A 106 -4.67 -2.27 -17.04
C VAL A 106 -5.52 -2.15 -18.31
N ASP A 107 -6.83 -2.33 -18.20
CA ASP A 107 -7.76 -2.17 -19.34
C ASP A 107 -7.66 -0.77 -19.95
N VAL A 108 -7.63 0.28 -19.12
CA VAL A 108 -7.48 1.67 -19.59
C VAL A 108 -6.12 1.91 -20.26
N ILE A 109 -5.04 1.29 -19.77
CA ILE A 109 -3.72 1.38 -20.41
C ILE A 109 -3.75 0.66 -21.76
N GLU A 110 -4.34 -0.54 -21.85
CA GLU A 110 -4.49 -1.28 -23.10
C GLU A 110 -5.32 -0.49 -24.14
N ASP A 111 -6.47 0.03 -23.72
CA ASP A 111 -7.33 0.88 -24.55
C ASP A 111 -6.60 2.15 -25.01
N SER A 112 -5.78 2.75 -24.14
CA SER A 112 -5.02 3.95 -24.50
C SER A 112 -3.95 3.67 -25.55
N VAL A 113 -3.39 2.46 -25.61
CA VAL A 113 -2.36 2.06 -26.59
C VAL A 113 -2.99 1.61 -27.91
N ASN A 114 -4.06 0.82 -27.85
CA ASN A 114 -4.65 0.15 -29.02
C ASN A 114 -5.86 0.89 -29.60
N GLY A 115 -6.64 1.59 -28.76
CA GLY A 115 -7.95 2.17 -29.11
C GLY A 115 -7.99 3.69 -29.23
N ALA A 116 -6.96 4.42 -28.80
CA ALA A 116 -6.99 5.88 -28.83
C ALA A 116 -6.71 6.47 -30.22
N GLU A 117 -7.59 7.37 -30.69
CA GLU A 117 -7.43 8.07 -31.98
C GLU A 117 -6.18 8.96 -32.00
N SER A 118 -5.91 9.65 -30.88
CA SER A 118 -4.76 10.55 -30.73
C SER A 118 -3.45 9.79 -30.48
N ILE A 119 -2.41 10.14 -31.23
CA ILE A 119 -1.04 9.63 -31.06
C ILE A 119 -0.48 10.00 -29.68
N ASP A 120 -0.80 11.18 -29.16
CA ASP A 120 -0.31 11.64 -27.85
C ASP A 120 -0.84 10.78 -26.71
N ILE A 121 -2.09 10.31 -26.81
CA ILE A 121 -2.72 9.43 -25.82
C ILE A 121 -2.07 8.04 -25.88
N ARG A 122 -1.80 7.54 -27.09
CA ARG A 122 -1.09 6.26 -27.29
C ARG A 122 0.33 6.27 -26.72
N LEU A 123 1.08 7.35 -26.94
CA LEU A 123 2.43 7.51 -26.39
C LEU A 123 2.42 7.62 -24.86
N LYS A 124 1.42 8.30 -24.27
CA LYS A 124 1.24 8.35 -22.82
C LYS A 124 0.89 6.98 -22.24
N GLY A 125 -0.01 6.24 -22.88
CA GLY A 125 -0.36 4.87 -22.52
C GLY A 125 0.85 3.94 -22.54
N ALA A 126 1.62 3.96 -23.62
CA ALA A 126 2.85 3.19 -23.76
C ALA A 126 3.90 3.58 -22.70
N SER A 127 4.04 4.87 -22.37
CA SER A 127 4.94 5.33 -21.31
C SER A 127 4.52 4.83 -19.93
N LEU A 128 3.22 4.83 -19.61
CA LEU A 128 2.69 4.31 -18.36
C LEU A 128 2.89 2.78 -18.26
N TYR A 129 2.61 2.06 -19.35
CA TYR A 129 2.86 0.63 -19.44
C TYR A 129 4.34 0.28 -19.23
N LEU A 130 5.25 1.00 -19.90
CA LEU A 130 6.69 0.78 -19.78
C LEU A 130 7.22 1.13 -18.38
N LYS A 131 6.63 2.13 -17.70
CA LYS A 131 6.97 2.43 -16.31
C LYS A 131 6.55 1.32 -15.37
N GLU A 132 5.36 0.76 -15.56
CA GLU A 132 4.84 -0.33 -14.72
C GLU A 132 5.63 -1.63 -14.94
N VAL A 133 5.90 -2.00 -16.19
CA VAL A 133 6.71 -3.18 -16.54
C VAL A 133 8.19 -2.98 -16.20
N GLY A 134 8.69 -1.74 -16.32
CA GLY A 134 10.07 -1.35 -16.05
C GLY A 134 10.40 -1.17 -14.57
N ASN A 135 9.41 -1.11 -13.68
CA ASN A 135 9.61 -1.03 -12.23
C ASN A 135 9.84 -2.40 -11.56
N LYS A 136 10.50 -3.33 -12.27
CA LYS A 136 11.20 -4.42 -11.56
C LYS A 136 12.40 -3.79 -10.84
N PRO A 137 12.66 -4.09 -9.55
CA PRO A 137 13.70 -3.41 -8.80
C PRO A 137 15.04 -3.52 -9.53
N VAL A 138 15.59 -2.35 -9.85
CA VAL A 138 16.92 -2.17 -10.47
C VAL A 138 17.97 -2.56 -9.43
N GLY A 139 18.28 -3.85 -9.37
CA GLY A 139 19.40 -4.42 -8.63
C GLY A 139 20.58 -4.85 -9.52
N GLU A 140 20.39 -4.96 -10.83
CA GLU A 140 21.46 -5.37 -11.75
C GLU A 140 21.54 -4.36 -12.90
N ARG A 141 22.63 -3.58 -12.91
CA ARG A 141 23.02 -2.77 -14.07
C ARG A 141 23.41 -3.72 -15.19
N LYS A 142 22.46 -4.06 -16.05
CA LYS A 142 22.76 -4.69 -17.35
C LYS A 142 23.43 -3.67 -18.25
N THR A 143 24.56 -4.04 -18.84
CA THR A 143 25.31 -3.17 -19.74
C THR A 143 24.62 -3.14 -21.11
N ALA A 144 24.96 -2.16 -21.94
CA ALA A 144 24.37 -2.01 -23.27
C ALA A 144 24.58 -3.27 -24.16
N GLU A 145 25.62 -4.06 -23.89
CA GLU A 145 25.88 -5.34 -24.57
C GLU A 145 24.84 -6.42 -24.20
N ASP A 146 24.39 -6.48 -22.94
CA ASP A 146 23.38 -7.44 -22.48
C ASP A 146 22.01 -7.18 -23.13
N VAL A 147 21.68 -5.90 -23.34
CA VAL A 147 20.43 -5.49 -24.01
C VAL A 147 20.45 -5.88 -25.48
N VAL A 148 21.60 -5.72 -26.16
CA VAL A 148 21.75 -6.11 -27.56
C VAL A 148 21.69 -7.63 -27.73
N GLN A 149 22.31 -8.41 -26.85
CA GLN A 149 22.19 -9.88 -26.88
C GLN A 149 20.76 -10.36 -26.66
N GLN A 150 20.00 -9.68 -25.79
CA GLN A 150 18.61 -10.03 -25.53
C GLN A 150 17.71 -9.79 -26.75
N ILE A 151 17.96 -8.73 -27.52
CA ILE A 151 17.23 -8.44 -28.76
C ILE A 151 17.60 -9.45 -29.87
N ILE A 152 18.88 -9.79 -30.01
CA ILE A 152 19.36 -10.76 -31.00
C ILE A 152 18.79 -12.16 -30.72
N ASN A 153 18.76 -12.58 -29.45
CA ASN A 153 18.20 -13.88 -29.07
C ASN A 153 16.68 -13.96 -29.28
N MET A 154 15.96 -12.84 -29.22
CA MET A 154 14.53 -12.81 -29.55
C MET A 154 14.26 -12.90 -31.05
N GLN A 155 15.11 -12.33 -31.91
CA GLN A 155 14.95 -12.44 -33.37
C GLN A 155 15.31 -13.83 -33.91
N ILE A 156 16.29 -14.52 -33.34
CA ILE A 156 16.70 -15.86 -33.80
C ILE A 156 15.59 -16.90 -33.57
N ASN A 157 14.78 -16.77 -32.51
CA ASN A 157 13.67 -17.69 -32.24
C ASN A 157 12.43 -17.47 -33.15
N GLY A 158 12.33 -16.32 -33.83
CA GLY A 158 11.24 -16.04 -34.78
C GLY A 158 11.41 -16.68 -36.15
N ASP A 159 12.66 -16.95 -36.57
CA ASP A 159 12.97 -17.40 -37.93
C ASP A 159 13.14 -18.93 -38.07
N ILE A 160 13.13 -19.70 -36.97
CA ILE A 160 13.27 -21.17 -37.02
C ILE A 160 11.93 -21.89 -37.29
N VAL A 161 10.78 -21.22 -37.12
CA VAL A 161 9.46 -21.87 -37.28
C VAL A 161 8.88 -21.78 -38.71
N VAL A 162 9.54 -21.10 -39.66
CA VAL A 162 8.99 -20.88 -41.02
C VAL A 162 9.67 -21.70 -42.12
N LYS A 163 10.62 -22.61 -41.79
CA LYS A 163 11.17 -23.56 -42.77
C LYS A 163 11.13 -24.99 -42.24
N GLY A 164 9.92 -25.57 -42.21
CA GLY A 164 9.74 -26.96 -41.83
C GLY A 164 8.28 -27.42 -41.76
N ALA A 165 7.47 -27.12 -42.78
CA ALA A 165 6.22 -27.81 -43.05
C ALA A 165 5.90 -27.68 -44.55
#